data_AF-X0Y395-F1
#
_entry.id   AF-X0Y395-F1
#
_cell.length_a   1.000
_cell.length_b   1.000
_cell.length_c   1.000
_cell.angle_alpha   90.00
_cell.angle_beta   90.00
_cell.angle_gamma   90.00
#
_symmetry.space_group_name_H-M   'P 1'
#
loop_
_entity.id
_entity.type
_entity.pdbx_description
1 polymer ?
#
loop_
_entity_poly.entity_id
_entity_poly.type
_entity_poly.pdbx_seq_one_letter_code
_entity_poly.pdbx_strand_id
1 'polypeptide(L)' 'MPKSVVMLDEKAALQALRLLDKLEELDDVQRVFTNADFPDEALEKYRNQG' A
#
# COMPACT_ATOMS: atom_id res chain seq x y z
N MET A 1 -3.78 10.69 -13.20
CA MET A 1 -2.63 9.86 -12.73
C MET A 1 -1.75 10.74 -11.84
N PRO A 2 -1.20 10.20 -10.74
CA PRO A 2 -0.36 10.98 -9.82
C PRO A 2 0.86 11.55 -10.54
N LYS A 3 1.23 12.79 -10.22
CA LYS A 3 2.30 13.54 -10.90
C LYS A 3 3.68 13.36 -10.25
N SER A 4 3.74 12.68 -9.10
CA SER A 4 4.96 12.40 -8.34
C SER A 4 4.77 11.14 -7.50
N VAL A 5 5.84 10.37 -7.33
CA VAL A 5 5.86 9.16 -6.51
C VAL A 5 6.61 9.46 -5.21
N VAL A 6 6.13 8.92 -4.09
CA VAL A 6 6.78 9.04 -2.78
C VAL A 6 7.33 7.68 -2.38
N MET A 7 8.66 7.55 -2.27
CA MET A 7 9.25 6.31 -1.75
C MET A 7 8.98 6.16 -0.25
N LEU A 8 8.39 5.04 0.13
CA LEU A 8 8.13 4.70 1.52
C LEU A 8 9.26 3.85 2.10
N ASP A 9 9.58 4.09 3.37
CA ASP A 9 10.38 3.14 4.15
C ASP A 9 9.58 1.86 4.42
N GLU A 10 10.27 0.79 4.82
CA GLU A 10 9.65 -0.53 5.00
C GLU A 10 8.46 -0.50 5.98
N LYS A 11 8.58 0.24 7.08
CA LYS A 11 7.53 0.28 8.12
C LYS A 11 6.31 1.04 7.60
N ALA A 12 6.51 2.18 6.97
CA ALA A 12 5.47 2.99 6.37
C ALA A 12 4.79 2.23 5.21
N ALA A 13 5.57 1.51 4.39
CA ALA A 13 5.08 0.67 3.31
C ALA A 13 4.16 -0.44 3.84
N LEU A 14 4.58 -1.20 4.86
CA LEU A 14 3.74 -2.24 5.48
C LEU A 14 2.46 -1.68 6.09
N GLN A 15 2.53 -0.50 6.73
CA GLN A 15 1.35 0.16 7.29
C GLN A 15 0.39 0.64 6.20
N ALA A 16 0.92 1.21 5.11
CA ALA A 16 0.13 1.67 3.98
C ALA A 16 -0.54 0.50 3.26
N LEU A 17 0.15 -0.63 3.06
CA LEU A 17 -0.43 -1.84 2.46
C LEU A 17 -1.63 -2.35 3.28
N ARG A 18 -1.49 -2.45 4.61
CA ARG A 18 -2.61 -2.84 5.49
C ARG A 18 -3.79 -1.86 5.44
N LEU A 19 -3.50 -0.58 5.27
CA LEU A 19 -4.54 0.44 5.11
C LEU A 19 -5.27 0.26 3.77
N LEU A 20 -4.53 0.01 2.68
CA LEU A 20 -5.12 -0.23 1.36
C LEU A 20 -6.05 -1.44 1.40
N ASP A 21 -5.62 -2.57 1.97
CA ASP A 21 -6.45 -3.78 2.09
C ASP A 21 -7.75 -3.49 2.87
N LYS A 22 -7.66 -2.79 4.01
CA LYS A 22 -8.84 -2.37 4.78
C LYS A 22 -9.79 -1.46 4.00
N LEU A 23 -9.26 -0.63 3.10
CA LEU A 23 -10.08 0.25 2.27
C LEU A 23 -10.76 -0.53 1.14
N GLU A 24 -10.11 -1.57 0.61
CA GLU A 24 -10.70 -2.47 -0.39
C GLU A 24 -11.80 -3.39 0.18
N GLU A 25 -11.73 -3.70 1.48
CA GLU A 25 -12.77 -4.45 2.20
C GLU A 25 -14.07 -3.65 2.42
N LEU A 26 -14.06 -2.33 2.23
CA LEU A 26 -15.25 -1.49 2.41
C LEU A 26 -16.14 -1.56 1.16
N ASP A 27 -17.35 -2.07 1.33
CA ASP A 27 -18.35 -2.21 0.24
C ASP A 27 -18.64 -0.89 -0.50
N ASP A 28 -18.46 0.26 0.17
CA ASP A 28 -18.71 1.59 -0.37
C ASP A 28 -17.54 2.15 -1.21
N VAL A 29 -16.35 1.54 -1.15
CA VAL A 29 -15.13 2.02 -1.81
C VAL A 29 -14.99 1.37 -3.18
N GLN A 30 -15.15 2.17 -4.24
CA GLN A 30 -15.08 1.65 -5.62
C GLN A 30 -13.66 1.63 -6.21
N ARG A 31 -12.80 2.57 -5.81
CA ARG A 31 -11.45 2.74 -6.37
C ARG A 31 -10.50 3.34 -5.36
N VAL A 32 -9.35 2.70 -5.18
CA VAL A 32 -8.25 3.21 -4.35
C VAL A 32 -7.07 3.55 -5.26
N PHE A 33 -6.47 4.72 -5.03
CA PHE A 33 -5.27 5.17 -5.75
C PHE A 33 -4.22 5.58 -4.75
N THR A 34 -2.97 5.22 -5.01
CA THR A 34 -1.82 5.61 -4.21
C THR A 34 -0.72 6.17 -5.10
N ASN A 35 0.02 7.13 -4.56
CA ASN A 35 1.24 7.68 -5.15
C ASN A 35 2.49 7.20 -4.40
N ALA A 36 2.35 6.18 -3.53
CA ALA A 36 3.45 5.56 -2.83
C ALA A 36 4.22 4.60 -3.74
N ASP A 37 5.55 4.62 -3.62
CA ASP A 37 6.43 3.57 -4.09
C ASP A 37 6.62 2.55 -2.97
N PHE A 38 6.46 1.27 -3.27
CA PHE A 38 6.62 0.19 -2.32
C PHE A 38 7.88 -0.60 -2.68
N PRO A 39 8.91 -0.61 -1.82
CA PRO A 39 10.11 -1.40 -2.09
C PRO A 39 9.78 -2.91 -2.07
N ASP A 40 10.45 -3.68 -2.92
CA ASP A 40 10.23 -5.13 -3.07
C ASP A 40 10.31 -5.88 -1.74
N GLU A 41 11.28 -5.52 -0.89
CA GLU A 41 11.46 -6.11 0.45
C GLU A 41 10.22 -5.95 1.34
N ALA A 42 9.53 -4.81 1.26
CA ALA A 42 8.31 -4.55 2.01
C ALA A 42 7.12 -5.36 1.46
N LEU A 43 7.04 -5.51 0.14
CA LEU A 43 6.02 -6.35 -0.53
C LEU A 43 6.20 -7.83 -0.20
N GLU A 44 7.44 -8.33 -0.23
CA GLU A 44 7.75 -9.71 0.17
C GLU A 44 7.44 -9.96 1.64
N LYS A 45 7.84 -9.03 2.53
CA LYS A 45 7.49 -9.11 3.95
C LYS A 45 5.99 -9.06 4.20
N TYR A 46 5.25 -8.25 3.45
CA TYR A 46 3.80 -8.20 3.53
C TYR A 46 3.17 -9.54 3.15
N ARG A 47 3.59 -10.09 2.00
CA ARG A 47 3.12 -11.39 1.51
C ARG A 47 3.45 -12.54 2.46
N ASN A 48 4.59 -12.50 3.15
CA ASN A 48 4.97 -13.51 4.14
C ASN A 48 4.28 -13.33 5.50
N GLN A 49 3.57 -12.22 5.72
CA GLN A 49 2.84 -11.92 6.97
C GLN A 49 1.33 -12.17 6.88
N GLY A 50 0.79 -12.36 5.68
CA GLY A 50 -0.60 -12.75 5.42
C GLY A 50 -0.72 -14.26 5.23
#